data_AF-A0A1F5WZC5-F1
#
_entry.id   AF-A0A1F5WZC5-F1
#
_cell.length_a   1.000
_cell.length_b   1.000
_cell.length_c   1.000
_cell.angle_alpha   90.00
_cell.angle_beta   90.00
_cell.angle_gamma   90.00
#
_symmetry.space_group_name_H-M   'P 1'
#
loop_
_entity.id
_entity.type
_entity.pdbx_description
1 polymer ?
#
loop_
_entity_poly.entity_id
_entity_poly.type
_entity_poly.pdbx_seq_one_letter_code
_entity_poly.pdbx_strand_id
1 'polypeptide(L)'
;MTKQGEAGMDKEILEKTYLNQLRDFINQIDGRLVFETVDASAMLKSGQNKFFQTLIDSAVAIELFSSVQKMADALHISKPSLERWRLGKSAPHPIARPSIFRFLRDTASLKISELKKTI
;
A
#
# COMPACT_ATOMS: atom_id res chain seq x y z
N MET A 1 -2.18 -19.66 41.40
CA MET A 1 -2.28 -20.37 40.10
C MET A 1 -2.31 -19.34 39.00
N THR A 2 -1.40 -19.50 38.05
CA THR A 2 -0.93 -18.56 37.03
C THR A 2 -2.00 -18.22 36.01
N LYS A 3 -2.33 -16.93 35.84
CA LYS A 3 -2.97 -16.38 34.64
C LYS A 3 -1.93 -15.59 33.84
N GLN A 4 -1.07 -16.32 33.14
CA GLN A 4 -0.18 -15.78 32.10
C GLN A 4 -0.34 -16.73 30.91
N GLY A 5 -1.23 -16.39 29.98
CA GLY A 5 -1.52 -17.26 28.83
C GLY A 5 -2.34 -16.61 27.72
N GLU A 6 -3.15 -15.60 28.01
CA GLU A 6 -4.09 -15.05 27.00
C GLU A 6 -3.52 -13.89 26.16
N ALA A 7 -2.49 -13.17 26.63
CA ALA A 7 -1.97 -12.00 25.91
C ALA A 7 -1.03 -12.29 24.72
N GLY A 8 -0.58 -13.54 24.56
CA GLY A 8 0.37 -13.93 23.50
C GLY A 8 -0.29 -14.35 22.18
N MET A 9 -1.46 -15.01 22.25
CA MET A 9 -2.17 -15.54 21.08
C MET A 9 -2.76 -14.44 20.20
N ASP A 10 -3.27 -13.37 20.80
CA ASP A 10 -3.89 -12.27 20.06
C ASP A 10 -2.85 -11.52 19.20
N LYS A 11 -1.61 -11.37 19.69
CA LYS A 11 -0.57 -10.65 18.97
C LYS A 11 -0.12 -11.39 17.71
N GLU A 12 0.07 -12.70 17.80
CA GLU A 12 0.50 -13.54 16.66
C GLU A 12 -0.59 -13.61 15.57
N ILE A 13 -1.86 -13.68 15.97
CA ILE A 13 -3.00 -13.66 15.04
C ILE A 13 -3.13 -12.30 14.36
N LEU A 14 -2.97 -11.20 15.10
CA LEU A 14 -2.98 -9.84 14.55
C LEU A 14 -1.83 -9.63 13.56
N GLU A 15 -0.63 -10.10 13.90
CA GLU A 15 0.57 -9.99 13.05
C GLU A 15 0.43 -10.82 11.76
N LYS A 16 -0.06 -12.06 11.85
CA LYS A 16 -0.37 -12.89 10.68
C LYS A 16 -1.43 -12.26 9.79
N THR A 17 -2.47 -11.68 10.39
CA THR A 17 -3.52 -10.96 9.66
C THR A 17 -2.94 -9.75 8.91
N TYR A 18 -2.09 -8.98 9.59
CA TYR A 18 -1.41 -7.82 9.01
C TYR A 18 -0.47 -8.21 7.86
N LEU A 19 0.34 -9.26 8.04
CA LEU A 19 1.21 -9.81 7.01
C LEU A 19 0.43 -10.29 5.78
N ASN A 20 -0.73 -10.92 6.00
CA ASN A 20 -1.62 -11.33 4.91
C ASN A 20 -2.15 -10.12 4.15
N GLN A 21 -2.61 -9.08 4.85
CA GLN A 21 -3.09 -7.84 4.22
C GLN A 21 -1.99 -7.13 3.41
N LEU A 22 -0.76 -7.05 3.93
CA LEU A 22 0.38 -6.50 3.18
C LEU A 22 0.71 -7.33 1.93
N ARG A 23 0.66 -8.66 2.05
CA ARG A 23 0.89 -9.56 0.90
C ARG A 23 -0.19 -9.42 -0.15
N ASP A 24 -1.45 -9.33 0.26
CA ASP A 24 -2.59 -9.13 -0.65
C ASP A 24 -2.50 -7.76 -1.33
N PHE A 25 -2.05 -6.73 -0.61
CA PHE A 25 -1.74 -5.42 -1.18
C PHE A 25 -0.65 -5.51 -2.26
N ILE A 26 0.47 -6.19 -1.98
CA ILE A 26 1.53 -6.41 -2.98
C ILE A 26 1.00 -7.21 -4.17
N ASN A 27 0.22 -8.26 -3.95
CA ASN A 27 -0.38 -9.06 -5.03
C ASN A 27 -1.39 -8.25 -5.84
N GLN A 28 -2.12 -7.31 -5.23
CA GLN A 28 -3.02 -6.41 -5.94
C GLN A 28 -2.25 -5.37 -6.76
N ILE A 29 -1.13 -4.90 -6.22
CA ILE A 29 -0.16 -4.03 -6.89
C ILE A 29 0.44 -4.76 -8.10
N ASP A 30 1.03 -5.94 -7.88
CA ASP A 30 1.72 -6.72 -8.90
C ASP A 30 0.75 -7.34 -9.90
N GLY A 31 -0.36 -7.94 -9.45
CA GLY A 31 -1.37 -8.57 -10.30
C GLY A 31 -2.10 -7.57 -11.20
N ARG A 32 -2.18 -6.30 -10.81
CA ARG A 32 -2.68 -5.22 -11.69
C ARG A 32 -1.58 -4.57 -12.54
N LEU A 33 -0.32 -5.02 -12.39
CA LEU A 33 0.85 -4.56 -13.14
C LEU A 33 1.70 -5.69 -13.76
N VAL A 34 1.22 -6.93 -13.82
CA VAL A 34 1.71 -7.96 -14.75
C VAL A 34 1.37 -7.50 -16.17
N PHE A 35 2.12 -6.51 -16.61
CA PHE A 35 2.22 -5.98 -17.95
C PHE A 35 3.69 -5.99 -18.27
N GLU A 36 4.21 -7.19 -18.51
CA GLU A 36 5.35 -7.29 -19.37
C GLU A 36 4.94 -6.74 -20.74
N THR A 37 5.36 -5.50 -20.97
CA THR A 37 5.68 -4.89 -22.26
C THR A 37 4.62 -4.16 -23.09
N VAL A 38 3.30 -4.27 -22.87
CA VAL A 38 2.34 -3.55 -23.77
C VAL A 38 1.23 -2.72 -23.08
N ASP A 39 0.66 -3.11 -21.95
CA ASP A 39 -0.55 -2.42 -21.41
C ASP A 39 -0.36 -1.55 -20.16
N ALA A 40 0.82 -1.57 -19.51
CA ALA A 40 1.09 -0.66 -18.39
C ALA A 40 0.89 0.80 -18.83
N SER A 41 1.33 1.12 -20.06
CA SER A 41 1.12 2.44 -20.66
C SER A 41 -0.36 2.77 -20.83
N ALA A 42 -1.23 1.83 -21.20
CA ALA A 42 -2.65 2.10 -21.39
C ALA A 42 -3.39 2.25 -20.05
N MET A 43 -3.10 1.40 -19.05
CA MET A 43 -3.67 1.55 -17.69
C MET A 43 -3.16 2.80 -16.97
N LEU A 44 -1.92 3.23 -17.22
CA LEU A 44 -1.38 4.49 -16.70
C LEU A 44 -1.92 5.71 -17.45
N LYS A 45 -2.25 5.57 -18.76
CA LYS A 45 -2.87 6.62 -19.58
C LYS A 45 -4.39 6.73 -19.40
N SER A 46 -5.10 5.67 -19.00
CA SER A 46 -6.57 5.60 -19.01
C SER A 46 -7.29 6.52 -18.03
N GLY A 47 -6.58 7.36 -17.27
CA GLY A 47 -7.22 8.32 -16.37
C GLY A 47 -8.11 7.67 -15.29
N GLN A 48 -8.05 6.35 -15.09
CA GLN A 48 -8.94 5.67 -14.15
C GLN A 48 -8.52 5.97 -12.71
N ASN A 49 -9.01 7.12 -12.21
CA ASN A 49 -8.80 7.59 -10.84
C ASN A 49 -9.12 6.52 -9.80
N LYS A 50 -10.08 5.62 -10.10
CA LYS A 50 -10.48 4.51 -9.22
C LYS A 50 -9.34 3.56 -8.89
N PHE A 51 -8.45 3.25 -9.84
CA PHE A 51 -7.33 2.35 -9.55
C PHE A 51 -6.34 2.97 -8.55
N PHE A 52 -5.91 4.22 -8.83
CA PHE A 52 -5.02 4.94 -7.92
C PHE A 52 -5.68 5.23 -6.58
N GLN A 53 -6.98 5.47 -6.58
CA GLN A 53 -7.77 5.60 -5.36
C GLN A 53 -7.66 4.33 -4.52
N THR A 54 -7.97 3.15 -5.08
CA THR A 54 -7.87 1.87 -4.36
C THR A 54 -6.45 1.64 -3.85
N LEU A 55 -5.43 1.91 -4.68
CA LEU A 55 -4.03 1.73 -4.29
C LEU A 55 -3.66 2.57 -3.06
N ILE A 56 -4.00 3.86 -3.07
CA ILE A 56 -3.70 4.77 -1.96
C ILE A 56 -4.52 4.42 -0.73
N ASP A 57 -5.80 4.09 -0.91
CA ASP A 57 -6.69 3.72 0.19
C ASP A 57 -6.23 2.43 0.88
N SER A 58 -5.85 1.40 0.11
CA SER A 58 -5.28 0.17 0.65
C SER A 58 -3.98 0.41 1.41
N ALA A 59 -3.08 1.26 0.91
CA ALA A 59 -1.85 1.61 1.61
C ALA A 59 -2.11 2.30 2.97
N VAL A 60 -3.16 3.12 3.06
CA VAL A 60 -3.59 3.73 4.31
C VAL A 60 -4.26 2.72 5.24
N ALA A 61 -5.14 1.86 4.72
CA ALA A 61 -5.90 0.88 5.49
C ALA A 61 -5.01 -0.18 6.16
N ILE A 62 -3.92 -0.57 5.49
CA ILE A 62 -2.92 -1.49 6.06
C ILE A 62 -1.83 -0.74 6.86
N GLU A 63 -2.05 0.54 7.18
CA GLU A 63 -1.10 1.37 7.93
C GLU A 63 0.33 1.24 7.38
N LEU A 64 0.48 1.20 6.05
CA LEU A 64 1.80 1.04 5.42
C LEU A 64 2.75 2.11 5.94
N PHE A 65 2.21 3.32 6.13
CA PHE A 65 2.81 4.44 6.83
C PHE A 65 2.06 4.71 8.14
N SER A 66 2.77 5.24 9.14
CA SER A 66 2.19 5.55 10.46
C SER A 66 1.12 6.66 10.43
N SER A 67 1.00 7.40 9.32
CA SER A 67 -0.11 8.34 9.10
C SER A 67 -0.21 8.74 7.62
N VAL A 68 -1.36 9.32 7.25
CA VAL A 68 -1.57 9.93 5.92
C VAL A 68 -0.55 11.05 5.65
N GLN A 69 -0.15 11.83 6.66
CA GLN A 69 0.87 12.87 6.50
C GLN A 69 2.22 12.27 6.13
N LYS A 70 2.64 11.20 6.82
CA LYS A 70 3.91 10.53 6.52
C LYS A 70 3.94 9.91 5.13
N MET A 71 2.81 9.41 4.65
CA MET A 71 2.68 8.94 3.27
C MET A 71 2.83 10.10 2.27
N ALA A 72 2.20 11.25 2.54
CA ALA A 72 2.31 12.43 1.68
C ALA A 72 3.74 12.96 1.62
N ASP A 73 4.42 13.02 2.77
CA ASP A 73 5.83 13.42 2.88
C ASP A 73 6.73 12.46 2.07
N ALA A 74 6.52 11.15 2.21
CA ALA A 74 7.28 10.13 1.49
C ALA A 74 7.06 10.16 -0.03
N LEU A 75 5.88 10.60 -0.48
CA LEU A 75 5.54 10.80 -1.89
C LEU A 75 5.89 12.20 -2.40
N HIS A 76 6.48 13.06 -1.56
CA HIS A 76 6.82 14.45 -1.88
C HIS A 76 5.63 15.27 -2.41
N ILE A 77 4.45 15.08 -1.82
CA ILE A 77 3.23 15.81 -2.16
C ILE A 77 2.54 16.37 -0.93
N SER A 78 1.61 17.31 -1.14
CA SER A 78 0.80 17.82 -0.04
C SER A 78 -0.21 16.77 0.45
N LYS A 79 -0.50 16.77 1.75
CA LYS A 79 -1.57 15.94 2.34
C LYS A 79 -2.93 16.14 1.64
N PRO A 80 -3.39 17.38 1.34
CA PRO A 80 -4.62 17.58 0.57
C PRO A 80 -4.61 16.91 -0.80
N SER A 81 -3.46 16.90 -1.50
CA SER A 81 -3.32 16.22 -2.80
C SER A 81 -3.52 14.71 -2.65
N LEU A 82 -2.92 14.11 -1.62
CA LEU A 82 -3.05 12.68 -1.33
C LEU A 82 -4.50 12.31 -0.95
N GLU A 83 -5.16 13.13 -0.12
CA GLU A 83 -6.56 12.93 0.26
C GLU A 83 -7.49 13.00 -0.96
N ARG A 84 -7.24 13.91 -1.91
CA ARG A 84 -8.00 13.95 -3.17
C ARG A 84 -7.82 12.68 -4.00
N TRP A 85 -6.62 12.09 -4.01
CA TRP A 85 -6.40 10.79 -4.65
C TRP A 85 -7.18 9.68 -3.95
N ARG A 86 -7.16 9.65 -2.61
CA ARG A 86 -7.92 8.69 -1.79
C ARG A 86 -9.44 8.81 -1.95
N LEU A 87 -9.94 10.01 -2.23
CA LEU A 87 -11.36 10.26 -2.50
C LEU A 87 -11.72 10.09 -3.98
N GLY A 88 -10.77 9.74 -4.86
CA GLY A 88 -11.00 9.62 -6.30
C GLY A 88 -11.30 10.94 -7.02
N LYS A 89 -11.15 12.08 -6.32
CA LYS A 89 -11.39 13.44 -6.82
C LYS A 89 -10.28 13.94 -7.75
N SER A 90 -9.13 13.28 -7.75
CA SER A 90 -8.05 13.44 -8.70
C SER A 90 -7.18 12.18 -8.71
N ALA A 91 -6.17 12.14 -9.56
CA ALA A 91 -5.15 11.11 -9.58
C ALA A 91 -3.77 11.74 -9.76
N PRO A 92 -2.68 11.00 -9.51
CA PRO A 92 -1.35 11.47 -9.84
C PRO A 92 -1.25 11.77 -11.35
N HIS A 93 -0.35 12.69 -11.69
CA HIS A 93 -0.02 12.96 -13.08
C HIS A 93 0.45 11.67 -13.76
N PRO A 94 0.03 11.35 -15.00
CA PRO A 94 0.37 10.09 -15.67
C PRO A 94 1.87 9.72 -15.65
N ILE A 95 2.75 10.72 -15.77
CA ILE A 95 4.21 10.53 -15.71
C ILE A 95 4.70 10.07 -14.33
N ALA A 96 4.07 10.52 -13.24
CA ALA A 96 4.48 10.18 -11.87
C ALA A 96 3.90 8.84 -11.39
N ARG A 97 2.84 8.35 -12.03
CA ARG A 97 2.12 7.11 -11.66
C ARG A 97 3.03 5.87 -11.54
N PRO A 98 3.93 5.56 -12.49
CA PRO A 98 4.85 4.42 -12.37
C PRO A 98 5.75 4.50 -11.14
N SER A 99 6.30 5.69 -10.87
CA SER A 99 7.24 5.89 -9.76
C SER A 99 6.55 5.76 -8.41
N ILE A 100 5.35 6.34 -8.25
CA ILE A 100 4.54 6.21 -7.04
C ILE A 100 4.19 4.75 -6.79
N PHE A 101 3.78 4.03 -7.82
CA PHE A 101 3.47 2.61 -7.72
C PHE A 101 4.68 1.80 -7.24
N ARG A 102 5.82 1.95 -7.93
CA ARG A 102 7.06 1.22 -7.62
C ARG A 102 7.47 1.48 -6.18
N PHE A 103 7.43 2.73 -5.75
CA PHE A 103 7.74 3.13 -4.38
C PHE A 103 6.84 2.43 -3.35
N LEU A 104 5.52 2.42 -3.55
CA LEU A 104 4.58 1.76 -2.62
C LEU A 104 4.78 0.24 -2.56
N ARG A 105 5.03 -0.40 -3.70
CA ARG A 105 5.34 -1.83 -3.78
C ARG A 105 6.62 -2.17 -3.02
N ASP A 106 7.69 -1.46 -3.31
CA ASP A 106 9.01 -1.74 -2.74
C ASP A 106 8.98 -1.49 -1.22
N THR A 107 8.29 -0.43 -0.77
CA THR A 107 8.06 -0.13 0.65
C THR A 107 7.29 -1.25 1.35
N ALA A 108 6.19 -1.73 0.77
CA ALA A 108 5.42 -2.84 1.35
C ALA A 108 6.22 -4.15 1.38
N SER A 109 6.99 -4.43 0.34
CA SER A 109 7.86 -5.62 0.26
C SER A 109 8.91 -5.62 1.38
N LEU A 110 9.55 -4.47 1.62
CA LEU A 110 10.49 -4.29 2.73
C LEU A 110 9.81 -4.54 4.08
N LYS A 111 8.64 -3.94 4.30
CA LYS A 111 7.89 -4.09 5.56
C LYS A 111 7.51 -5.55 5.84
N ILE A 112 7.08 -6.30 4.83
CA ILE A 112 6.83 -7.75 4.98
C ILE A 112 8.13 -8.48 5.33
N SER A 113 9.24 -8.16 4.67
CA SER A 113 10.52 -8.81 4.94
C SER A 113 11.02 -8.54 6.36
N GLU A 114 10.79 -7.34 6.91
CA GLU A 114 11.17 -6.98 8.28
C GLU A 114 10.33 -7.74 9.31
N LEU A 115 9.01 -7.78 9.11
CA LEU A 115 8.09 -8.51 9.97
C LEU A 115 8.38 -10.02 9.98
N LYS A 116 8.66 -10.61 8.81
CA LYS A 116 9.04 -12.03 8.71
C LYS A 116 10.33 -12.39 9.45
N LYS A 117 11.25 -11.45 9.66
CA LYS A 117 12.48 -11.67 10.44
C LYS A 117 12.26 -11.56 11.95
N THR A 118 11.12 -10.98 12.36
CA THR A 118 10.79 -10.70 13.76
C THR A 118 10.03 -11.88 14.40
N ILE A 119 9.54 -12.81 13.58
CA ILE A 119 8.88 -14.08 13.94
C ILE A 119 9.92 -15.20 13.89
#